data_AF-A0A662BJC5-F1
#
_entry.id   AF-A0A662BJC5-F1
#
_cell.length_a   1.000
_cell.length_b   1.000
_cell.length_c   1.000
_cell.angle_alpha   90.00
_cell.angle_beta   90.00
_cell.angle_gamma   90.00
#
_symmetry.space_group_name_H-M   'P 1'
#
loop_
_entity.id
_entity.type
_entity.pdbx_description
1 polymer ?
#
loop_
_entity_poly.entity_id
_entity_poly.type
_entity_poly.pdbx_seq_one_letter_code
_entity_poly.pdbx_strand_id
1 'polypeptide(L)'
;MKKFFILLVLIGSIAVQGYTQPTAFVTIENPRISGSQFYFDVYFERTNDDAGWYNFFAPGIAALGNSSWWFGLNTGALSNPALVYENPTYLQGRYTNLININLGKIALTTTLSAAPPHLPLNTMFHAYTIRCDITSATLQSLVVWDQLNTGLVTFNPGAISVTESYLTSGCDIVLNHKCWDGSVDTDWSNVNNWSPSGIPVFTDDVIYPNNPTNELSVFNTIATHKLGVVNNLRINHFGEMHILANMGLTVNGITSLYGDTNLVLDATTAPISDSIYSSAFIPIGGINYSAYSIEDGHIEVHRTLDFASTASGYYMHQVAAPVSGVLLDDWDMAVLNTYAFEWRTASQTWYNIYAPSRSTPPGYGFVISLGGQAPSTRDLVFTDNLVLTDQVINFDAIAFGENALIGNPYVAPIDWDLMLVGQSNISTTCYVWNPLGDSYVTYVAGTGGHLSAKRIQPGQSFFIDATGPVSSFSIDLADRVAYVEPYMKEGGYPYLLNLSTDGGNGSSEEIYIRFKEGEGVTPAYDQVHDGMHKVSEHVNFVTELYTVTSDGVDLAVDARPMLVGDDVSVPLHFKPIE
;
A
#
# COMPACT_ATOMS: atom_id res chain seq x y z
N MET A 1 -34.70 77.25 -0.48
CA MET A 1 -36.00 76.55 -0.55
C MET A 1 -35.83 75.10 -0.11
N LYS A 2 -36.42 74.74 1.05
CA LYS A 2 -37.16 73.50 1.37
C LYS A 2 -36.49 72.15 1.02
N LYS A 3 -35.94 71.36 1.95
CA LYS A 3 -36.60 70.42 2.90
C LYS A 3 -37.74 69.60 2.27
N PHE A 4 -37.64 68.26 2.23
CA PHE A 4 -38.43 67.33 3.07
C PHE A 4 -38.04 65.85 2.91
N PHE A 5 -38.13 65.14 4.04
CA PHE A 5 -37.88 63.72 4.33
C PHE A 5 -39.20 63.18 4.94
N ILE A 6 -39.47 61.86 4.84
CA ILE A 6 -40.36 61.00 5.68
C ILE A 6 -41.85 60.75 5.31
N LEU A 7 -42.17 59.43 5.35
CA LEU A 7 -43.40 58.65 5.69
C LEU A 7 -44.37 58.21 4.56
N LEU A 8 -45.01 57.02 4.51
CA LEU A 8 -44.84 55.61 4.95
C LEU A 8 -46.11 54.84 4.48
N VAL A 9 -45.96 53.61 3.97
CA VAL A 9 -46.90 52.45 4.01
C VAL A 9 -48.30 52.51 3.35
N LEU A 10 -48.52 51.65 2.34
CA LEU A 10 -49.37 50.45 2.50
C LEU A 10 -48.96 49.34 1.51
N ILE A 11 -48.96 48.13 2.06
CA ILE A 11 -48.49 46.85 1.56
C ILE A 11 -49.47 46.25 0.54
N GLY A 12 -48.92 45.69 -0.53
CA GLY A 12 -49.60 44.77 -1.44
C GLY A 12 -48.59 43.72 -1.90
N SER A 13 -48.39 42.71 -1.06
CA SER A 13 -47.57 41.53 -1.33
C SER A 13 -48.16 40.76 -2.53
N ILE A 14 -47.45 40.73 -3.66
CA ILE A 14 -47.54 39.62 -4.61
C ILE A 14 -46.40 38.67 -4.22
N ALA A 15 -46.76 37.63 -3.48
CA ALA A 15 -45.88 36.50 -3.28
C ALA A 15 -45.70 35.80 -4.63
N VAL A 16 -44.52 35.91 -5.24
CA VAL A 16 -44.07 34.89 -6.19
C VAL A 16 -43.82 33.64 -5.34
N GLN A 17 -44.72 32.67 -5.40
CA GLN A 17 -44.45 31.33 -4.89
C GLN A 17 -43.32 30.73 -5.73
N GLY A 18 -42.08 30.91 -5.28
CA GLY A 18 -40.98 30.05 -5.69
C GLY A 18 -41.26 28.67 -5.12
N TYR A 19 -41.86 27.78 -5.91
CA TYR A 19 -41.85 26.36 -5.59
C TYR A 19 -40.42 25.88 -5.77
N THR A 20 -39.69 25.68 -4.68
CA THR A 20 -38.45 24.89 -4.72
C THR A 20 -38.84 23.49 -5.14
N GLN A 21 -38.29 23.03 -6.26
CA GLN A 21 -38.60 21.67 -6.71
C GLN A 21 -37.89 20.66 -5.81
N PRO A 22 -38.58 19.59 -5.39
CA PRO A 22 -37.93 18.49 -4.71
C PRO A 22 -36.81 17.93 -5.61
N THR A 23 -35.59 17.85 -5.10
CA THR A 23 -34.46 17.26 -5.82
C THR A 23 -34.17 15.87 -5.27
N ALA A 24 -33.89 14.94 -6.19
CA ALA A 24 -33.41 13.61 -5.88
C ALA A 24 -32.30 13.25 -6.86
N PHE A 25 -31.27 12.56 -6.39
CA PHE A 25 -30.33 11.88 -7.27
C PHE A 25 -30.86 10.50 -7.63
N VAL A 26 -30.60 10.12 -8.86
CA VAL A 26 -30.85 8.77 -9.35
C VAL A 26 -29.50 8.19 -9.74
N THR A 27 -29.13 7.10 -9.11
CA THR A 27 -27.85 6.43 -9.33
C THR A 27 -28.10 5.08 -9.98
N ILE A 28 -27.26 4.71 -10.95
CA ILE A 28 -27.26 3.37 -11.53
C ILE A 28 -26.02 2.65 -11.02
N GLU A 29 -26.20 1.44 -10.48
CA GLU A 29 -25.10 0.65 -9.95
C GLU A 29 -25.19 -0.81 -10.35
N ASN A 30 -24.14 -1.57 -10.01
CA ASN A 30 -24.04 -3.02 -10.19
C ASN A 30 -24.38 -3.52 -11.61
N PRO A 31 -23.77 -2.93 -12.68
CA PRO A 31 -23.87 -3.53 -13.99
C PRO A 31 -23.27 -4.94 -13.94
N ARG A 32 -24.07 -5.96 -14.25
CA ARG A 32 -23.65 -7.37 -14.18
C ARG A 32 -24.19 -8.16 -15.35
N ILE A 33 -23.50 -9.23 -15.73
CA ILE A 33 -23.93 -10.17 -16.77
C ILE A 33 -24.09 -11.55 -16.15
N SER A 34 -25.21 -12.22 -16.40
CA SER A 34 -25.43 -13.63 -16.06
C SER A 34 -25.98 -14.37 -17.27
N GLY A 35 -25.16 -15.22 -17.88
CA GLY A 35 -25.49 -15.89 -19.13
C GLY A 35 -25.77 -14.90 -20.28
N SER A 36 -26.97 -14.98 -20.86
CA SER A 36 -27.43 -14.05 -21.90
C SER A 36 -28.15 -12.82 -21.34
N GLN A 37 -27.99 -12.49 -20.06
CA GLN A 37 -28.73 -11.41 -19.42
C GLN A 37 -27.78 -10.36 -18.87
N PHE A 38 -28.06 -9.09 -19.15
CA PHE A 38 -27.41 -7.92 -18.55
C PHE A 38 -28.35 -7.31 -17.52
N TYR A 39 -27.82 -6.91 -16.37
CA TYR A 39 -28.56 -6.31 -15.27
C TYR A 39 -27.88 -5.04 -14.82
N PHE A 40 -28.66 -4.11 -14.28
CA PHE A 40 -28.18 -3.00 -13.49
C PHE A 40 -29.25 -2.58 -12.49
N ASP A 41 -28.83 -2.02 -11.37
CA ASP A 41 -29.67 -1.59 -10.27
C ASP A 41 -29.88 -0.08 -10.33
N VAL A 42 -31.08 0.37 -9.97
CA VAL A 42 -31.43 1.79 -9.93
C VAL A 42 -31.72 2.19 -8.50
N TYR A 43 -31.04 3.23 -8.03
CA TYR A 43 -31.14 3.80 -6.70
C TYR A 43 -31.70 5.22 -6.74
N PHE A 44 -32.33 5.63 -5.64
CA PHE A 44 -32.82 6.99 -5.43
C PHE A 44 -32.25 7.55 -4.12
N GLU A 45 -31.82 8.80 -4.15
CA GLU A 45 -31.38 9.53 -2.97
C GLU A 45 -32.11 10.87 -2.88
N ARG A 46 -32.65 11.17 -1.70
CA ARG A 46 -33.27 12.47 -1.42
C ARG A 46 -32.20 13.46 -0.97
N THR A 47 -32.09 14.60 -1.65
CA THR A 47 -30.98 15.57 -1.43
C THR A 47 -31.40 16.86 -0.75
N ASN A 48 -32.70 17.11 -0.58
CA ASN A 48 -33.20 18.29 0.13
C ASN A 48 -34.31 17.97 1.14
N ASP A 49 -34.32 18.71 2.25
CA ASP A 49 -35.31 18.57 3.30
C ASP A 49 -36.59 19.41 3.05
N ASP A 50 -36.89 19.73 1.78
CA ASP A 50 -38.00 20.62 1.48
C ASP A 50 -39.33 19.99 1.91
N ALA A 51 -40.07 20.71 2.76
CA ALA A 51 -41.42 20.37 3.20
C ALA A 51 -42.44 20.21 2.04
N GLY A 52 -42.03 20.56 0.81
CA GLY A 52 -42.74 20.27 -0.43
C GLY A 52 -42.92 18.77 -0.71
N TRP A 53 -41.99 17.90 -0.29
CA TRP A 53 -42.18 16.45 -0.39
C TRP A 53 -43.40 15.98 0.42
N TYR A 54 -43.76 16.67 1.51
CA TYR A 54 -44.89 16.30 2.37
C TYR A 54 -46.26 16.68 1.80
N ASN A 55 -46.33 17.77 1.04
CA ASN A 55 -47.60 18.38 0.60
C ASN A 55 -48.04 17.97 -0.83
N PHE A 56 -47.21 17.26 -1.58
CA PHE A 56 -47.55 16.73 -2.91
C PHE A 56 -48.42 15.47 -2.88
N PHE A 57 -48.71 14.90 -1.70
CA PHE A 57 -49.37 13.60 -1.57
C PHE A 57 -50.80 13.67 -1.02
N ALA A 58 -51.54 14.75 -1.28
CA ALA A 58 -53.00 14.69 -1.20
C ALA A 58 -53.51 13.75 -2.31
N PRO A 59 -54.48 12.85 -2.05
CA PRO A 59 -54.96 11.89 -3.04
C PRO A 59 -55.64 12.64 -4.18
N GLY A 60 -54.91 12.83 -5.29
CA GLY A 60 -55.51 13.26 -6.55
C GLY A 60 -54.69 14.17 -7.45
N ILE A 61 -53.67 14.90 -7.00
CA ILE A 61 -52.97 15.87 -7.89
C ILE A 61 -51.48 15.99 -7.58
N ALA A 62 -50.69 15.87 -8.66
CA ALA A 62 -49.27 16.18 -8.86
C ALA A 62 -48.27 15.03 -8.68
N ALA A 63 -47.98 14.39 -9.82
CA ALA A 63 -46.81 13.54 -10.03
C ALA A 63 -45.51 14.34 -9.80
N LEU A 64 -44.43 13.65 -9.40
CA LEU A 64 -43.09 14.07 -9.83
C LEU A 64 -43.15 14.15 -11.36
N GLY A 65 -43.16 15.38 -11.90
CA GLY A 65 -43.50 15.63 -13.29
C GLY A 65 -42.68 14.72 -14.21
N ASN A 66 -43.38 13.93 -15.04
CA ASN A 66 -42.91 13.03 -16.09
C ASN A 66 -41.39 13.04 -16.32
N SER A 67 -40.63 12.44 -15.41
CA SER A 67 -39.23 12.15 -15.64
C SER A 67 -39.20 10.91 -16.52
N SER A 68 -39.07 11.15 -17.83
CA SER A 68 -38.91 10.07 -18.81
C SER A 68 -37.43 9.97 -19.11
N TRP A 69 -36.84 8.83 -18.77
CA TRP A 69 -35.45 8.55 -19.07
C TRP A 69 -35.35 7.63 -20.28
N TRP A 70 -34.35 7.87 -21.13
CA TRP A 70 -34.18 7.18 -22.39
C TRP A 70 -32.87 6.41 -22.37
N PHE A 71 -32.93 5.16 -22.83
CA PHE A 71 -31.77 4.32 -23.08
C PHE A 71 -31.77 3.96 -24.56
N GLY A 72 -30.71 4.28 -25.30
CA GLY A 72 -30.53 3.69 -26.63
C GLY A 72 -30.25 2.19 -26.54
N LEU A 73 -30.93 1.37 -27.32
CA LEU A 73 -30.56 -0.02 -27.58
C LEU A 73 -30.66 -0.29 -29.08
N ASN A 74 -29.63 -0.92 -29.65
CA ASN A 74 -29.69 -1.35 -31.05
C ASN A 74 -30.61 -2.57 -31.17
N THR A 75 -31.86 -2.37 -31.59
CA THR A 75 -32.97 -3.34 -31.51
C THR A 75 -32.95 -4.42 -32.58
N GLY A 76 -31.77 -4.90 -33.00
CA GLY A 76 -31.69 -5.94 -34.03
C GLY A 76 -32.31 -7.29 -33.63
N ALA A 77 -32.35 -7.63 -32.34
CA ALA A 77 -32.85 -8.95 -31.89
C ALA A 77 -33.17 -9.08 -30.38
N LEU A 78 -33.57 -8.01 -29.68
CA LEU A 78 -33.81 -8.08 -28.23
C LEU A 78 -35.29 -8.36 -27.92
N SER A 79 -35.56 -9.28 -27.00
CA SER A 79 -36.85 -9.30 -26.28
C SER A 79 -36.95 -8.08 -25.37
N ASN A 80 -38.17 -7.59 -25.11
CA ASN A 80 -38.39 -6.42 -24.26
C ASN A 80 -37.64 -6.57 -22.91
N PRO A 81 -36.93 -5.53 -22.43
CA PRO A 81 -36.32 -5.56 -21.10
C PRO A 81 -37.40 -5.85 -20.04
N ALA A 82 -37.07 -6.69 -19.08
CA ALA A 82 -37.93 -7.01 -17.96
C ALA A 82 -37.51 -6.19 -16.73
N LEU A 83 -38.48 -5.56 -16.07
CA LEU A 83 -38.27 -5.02 -14.73
C LEU A 83 -38.34 -6.16 -13.73
N VAL A 84 -37.28 -6.35 -12.95
CA VAL A 84 -37.23 -7.31 -11.86
C VAL A 84 -37.20 -6.54 -10.55
N TYR A 85 -38.20 -6.77 -9.70
CA TYR A 85 -38.25 -6.19 -8.37
C TYR A 85 -37.56 -7.15 -7.39
N GLU A 86 -36.27 -6.95 -7.18
CA GLU A 86 -35.54 -7.71 -6.17
C GLU A 86 -35.65 -6.96 -4.83
N ASN A 87 -36.49 -7.50 -3.95
CA ASN A 87 -36.46 -7.27 -2.50
C ASN A 87 -36.73 -5.85 -1.92
N PRO A 88 -37.74 -5.07 -2.35
CA PRO A 88 -38.16 -3.90 -1.58
C PRO A 88 -39.10 -4.36 -0.45
N THR A 89 -38.57 -4.56 0.76
CA THR A 89 -39.39 -4.76 1.97
C THR A 89 -40.37 -3.60 2.23
N TYR A 90 -40.20 -2.45 1.55
CA TYR A 90 -40.97 -1.24 1.79
C TYR A 90 -41.87 -0.74 0.64
N LEU A 91 -41.82 -1.32 -0.58
CA LEU A 91 -42.34 -0.60 -1.78
C LEU A 91 -43.03 -1.45 -2.86
N GLN A 92 -43.50 -2.67 -2.58
CA GLN A 92 -44.34 -3.38 -3.56
C GLN A 92 -45.68 -2.64 -3.80
N GLY A 93 -45.93 -2.21 -5.04
CA GLY A 93 -47.22 -1.70 -5.52
C GLY A 93 -47.39 -0.18 -5.66
N ARG A 94 -46.31 0.62 -5.55
CA ARG A 94 -46.41 2.11 -5.52
C ARG A 94 -45.68 2.85 -6.65
N TYR A 95 -45.24 2.12 -7.66
CA TYR A 95 -44.66 2.70 -8.88
C TYR A 95 -45.45 2.22 -10.08
N THR A 96 -45.95 3.15 -10.91
CA THR A 96 -46.41 2.80 -12.25
C THR A 96 -45.25 3.07 -13.19
N ASN A 97 -44.61 2.00 -13.65
CA ASN A 97 -43.51 2.07 -14.61
C ASN A 97 -44.06 1.76 -15.99
N LEU A 98 -44.02 2.74 -16.89
CA LEU A 98 -44.31 2.52 -18.31
C LEU A 98 -42.98 2.31 -19.02
N ILE A 99 -42.78 1.10 -19.56
CA ILE A 99 -41.70 0.81 -20.48
C ILE A 99 -42.24 1.01 -21.90
N ASN A 100 -41.71 1.98 -22.62
CA ASN A 100 -42.02 2.15 -24.03
C ASN A 100 -40.77 1.92 -24.87
N ILE A 101 -40.86 1.11 -25.91
CA ILE A 101 -39.76 0.88 -26.84
C ILE A 101 -40.14 1.56 -28.14
N ASN A 102 -39.46 2.65 -28.48
CA ASN A 102 -39.72 3.38 -29.71
C ASN A 102 -38.40 3.69 -30.41
N LEU A 103 -38.29 3.30 -31.69
CA LEU A 103 -37.14 3.58 -32.55
C LEU A 103 -35.76 3.21 -31.94
N GLY A 104 -35.67 2.06 -31.27
CA GLY A 104 -34.41 1.64 -30.64
C GLY A 104 -34.07 2.42 -29.36
N LYS A 105 -35.05 3.06 -28.73
CA LYS A 105 -34.90 3.64 -27.39
C LYS A 105 -35.87 2.97 -26.42
N ILE A 106 -35.39 2.55 -25.26
CA ILE A 106 -36.24 2.23 -24.11
C ILE A 106 -36.50 3.54 -23.38
N ALA A 107 -37.76 3.96 -23.32
CA ALA A 107 -38.22 4.96 -22.40
C ALA A 107 -38.72 4.27 -21.12
N LEU A 108 -38.14 4.63 -19.99
CA LEU A 108 -38.62 4.26 -18.67
C LEU A 108 -39.27 5.50 -18.06
N THR A 109 -40.58 5.46 -17.92
CA THR A 109 -41.33 6.48 -17.19
C THR A 109 -41.73 5.90 -15.85
N THR A 110 -41.05 6.34 -14.79
CA THR A 110 -41.33 5.93 -13.42
C THR A 110 -42.26 6.94 -12.79
N THR A 111 -43.50 6.54 -12.52
CA THR A 111 -44.45 7.35 -11.75
C THR A 111 -44.50 6.82 -10.32
N LEU A 112 -43.98 7.60 -9.36
CA LEU A 112 -44.16 7.31 -7.94
C LEU A 112 -45.58 7.69 -7.53
N SER A 113 -46.44 6.71 -7.25
CA SER A 113 -47.84 6.95 -6.91
C SER A 113 -48.07 7.23 -5.43
N ALA A 114 -47.10 6.92 -4.55
CA ALA A 114 -47.06 7.33 -3.14
C ALA A 114 -45.69 7.07 -2.49
N ALA A 115 -44.99 8.12 -2.02
CA ALA A 115 -43.80 7.96 -1.19
C ALA A 115 -44.17 7.51 0.24
N PRO A 116 -43.33 6.75 0.96
CA PRO A 116 -43.48 6.61 2.41
C PRO A 116 -43.29 7.99 3.08
N PRO A 117 -43.91 8.26 4.24
CA PRO A 117 -43.88 9.59 4.86
C PRO A 117 -42.48 10.07 5.29
N HIS A 118 -41.45 9.22 5.23
CA HIS A 118 -40.10 9.57 5.65
C HIS A 118 -39.06 8.76 4.86
N LEU A 119 -38.54 9.33 3.77
CA LEU A 119 -37.24 8.92 3.26
C LEU A 119 -36.18 9.77 3.99
N PRO A 120 -35.26 9.13 4.75
CA PRO A 120 -34.11 9.82 5.30
C PRO A 120 -33.37 10.66 4.24
N LEU A 121 -32.92 11.84 4.63
CA LEU A 121 -32.10 12.71 3.79
C LEU A 121 -30.75 12.03 3.54
N ASN A 122 -30.23 12.14 2.32
CA ASN A 122 -28.94 11.62 1.89
C ASN A 122 -28.76 10.12 2.15
N THR A 123 -29.80 9.34 1.93
CA THR A 123 -29.76 7.88 2.01
C THR A 123 -30.16 7.31 0.66
N MET A 124 -29.36 6.40 0.12
CA MET A 124 -29.66 5.71 -1.13
C MET A 124 -30.65 4.57 -0.90
N PHE A 125 -31.67 4.50 -1.76
CA PHE A 125 -32.69 3.44 -1.73
C PHE A 125 -32.68 2.67 -3.05
N HIS A 126 -32.43 1.37 -2.97
CA HIS A 126 -32.59 0.48 -4.13
C HIS A 126 -34.07 0.44 -4.53
N ALA A 127 -34.37 0.84 -5.77
CA ALA A 127 -35.74 0.86 -6.25
C ALA A 127 -36.09 -0.35 -7.11
N TYR A 128 -35.24 -0.70 -8.07
CA TYR A 128 -35.48 -1.86 -8.95
C TYR A 128 -34.22 -2.26 -9.70
N THR A 129 -34.22 -3.49 -10.21
CA THR A 129 -33.21 -4.02 -11.13
C THR A 129 -33.81 -4.11 -12.53
N ILE A 130 -33.11 -3.58 -13.52
CA ILE A 130 -33.47 -3.75 -14.93
C ILE A 130 -32.74 -4.96 -15.47
N ARG A 131 -33.48 -5.88 -16.09
CA ARG A 131 -32.92 -7.06 -16.76
C ARG A 131 -33.14 -6.96 -18.27
N CYS A 132 -32.05 -7.03 -19.01
CA CYS A 132 -32.04 -7.04 -20.48
C CYS A 132 -31.53 -8.39 -21.00
N ASP A 133 -32.29 -9.06 -21.87
CA ASP A 133 -31.80 -10.26 -22.56
C ASP A 133 -30.95 -9.85 -23.78
N ILE A 134 -29.69 -10.29 -23.82
CA ILE A 134 -28.65 -9.99 -24.82
C ILE A 134 -28.34 -11.22 -25.69
N THR A 135 -29.33 -12.05 -26.00
CA THR A 135 -29.20 -13.37 -26.67
C THR A 135 -28.55 -13.36 -28.07
N SER A 136 -28.12 -12.21 -28.60
CA SER A 136 -27.34 -12.11 -29.83
C SER A 136 -25.97 -11.49 -29.55
N ALA A 137 -24.96 -12.33 -29.36
CA ALA A 137 -23.56 -11.94 -29.05
C ALA A 137 -22.84 -11.10 -30.14
N THR A 138 -23.49 -10.83 -31.27
CA THR A 138 -22.94 -10.06 -32.41
C THR A 138 -23.43 -8.62 -32.48
N LEU A 139 -24.31 -8.17 -31.58
CA LEU A 139 -24.86 -6.82 -31.59
C LEU A 139 -24.33 -6.00 -30.40
N GLN A 140 -23.64 -4.90 -30.71
CA GLN A 140 -23.23 -3.91 -29.72
C GLN A 140 -24.47 -3.20 -29.15
N SER A 141 -24.69 -3.30 -27.85
CA SER A 141 -25.62 -2.43 -27.13
C SER A 141 -24.87 -1.17 -26.68
N LEU A 142 -25.21 -0.03 -27.27
CA LEU A 142 -24.66 1.28 -26.92
C LEU A 142 -25.61 1.96 -25.94
N VAL A 143 -25.18 2.14 -24.68
CA VAL A 143 -25.94 2.95 -23.71
C VAL A 143 -25.65 4.42 -23.99
N VAL A 144 -26.59 5.11 -24.63
CA VAL A 144 -26.53 6.56 -24.86
C VAL A 144 -27.49 7.26 -23.92
N TRP A 145 -26.99 8.27 -23.20
CA TRP A 145 -27.80 9.19 -22.40
C TRP A 145 -28.31 10.32 -23.29
N ASP A 146 -29.62 10.55 -23.26
CA ASP A 146 -30.26 11.70 -23.90
C ASP A 146 -31.05 12.45 -22.83
N GLN A 147 -30.40 13.41 -22.17
CA GLN A 147 -31.11 14.41 -21.38
C GLN A 147 -31.40 15.62 -22.26
N LEU A 148 -32.67 15.88 -22.53
CA LEU A 148 -33.09 17.21 -22.95
C LEU A 148 -32.85 18.18 -21.77
N ASN A 149 -31.87 19.08 -21.95
CA ASN A 149 -31.60 20.32 -21.20
C ASN A 149 -30.42 20.40 -20.21
N THR A 150 -29.30 19.69 -20.43
CA THR A 150 -27.95 20.21 -20.09
C THR A 150 -26.87 19.39 -20.81
N GLY A 151 -26.15 19.99 -21.76
CA GLY A 151 -24.87 19.48 -22.30
C GLY A 151 -24.97 18.32 -23.30
N LEU A 152 -24.75 18.59 -24.59
CA LEU A 152 -24.68 17.59 -25.66
C LEU A 152 -23.27 16.97 -25.71
N VAL A 153 -23.13 15.64 -25.61
CA VAL A 153 -21.89 14.92 -25.98
C VAL A 153 -22.11 14.20 -27.31
N THR A 154 -21.28 14.50 -28.30
CA THR A 154 -21.33 13.88 -29.63
C THR A 154 -20.12 12.97 -29.79
N PHE A 155 -20.33 11.70 -30.14
CA PHE A 155 -19.26 10.74 -30.43
C PHE A 155 -18.97 10.73 -31.94
N ASN A 156 -17.70 10.92 -32.33
CA ASN A 156 -17.25 10.79 -33.72
C ASN A 156 -16.57 9.42 -33.95
N PRO A 157 -16.81 8.75 -35.08
CA PRO A 157 -16.20 7.45 -35.39
C PRO A 157 -14.77 7.67 -35.89
N GLY A 158 -13.76 7.28 -35.11
CA GLY A 158 -12.37 7.27 -35.60
C GLY A 158 -11.26 7.16 -34.54
N ALA A 159 -11.53 7.43 -33.27
CA ALA A 159 -10.59 7.17 -32.19
C ALA A 159 -11.38 6.87 -30.92
N ILE A 160 -11.21 5.68 -30.36
CA ILE A 160 -11.64 5.37 -29.01
C ILE A 160 -10.64 6.08 -28.09
N SER A 161 -10.99 7.28 -27.66
CA SER A 161 -10.49 7.85 -26.41
C SER A 161 -11.73 8.12 -25.56
N VAL A 162 -11.99 7.24 -24.60
CA VAL A 162 -12.90 7.56 -23.50
C VAL A 162 -12.17 8.61 -22.68
N THR A 163 -12.56 9.87 -22.81
CA THR A 163 -12.27 10.86 -21.77
C THR A 163 -13.44 10.78 -20.80
N GLU A 164 -13.12 10.39 -19.57
CA GLU A 164 -14.02 9.93 -18.51
C GLU A 164 -15.33 10.71 -18.41
N SER A 165 -16.44 9.97 -18.41
CA SER A 165 -17.74 10.46 -17.95
C SER A 165 -18.25 9.44 -16.93
N TYR A 166 -17.88 9.69 -15.68
CA TYR A 166 -18.46 9.21 -14.41
C TYR A 166 -19.40 7.99 -14.50
N LEU A 167 -18.82 6.80 -14.44
CA LEU A 167 -19.48 5.61 -13.88
C LEU A 167 -18.87 5.40 -12.49
N THR A 168 -19.62 5.77 -11.46
CA THR A 168 -19.20 5.73 -10.04
C THR A 168 -19.44 4.38 -9.38
N SER A 169 -19.66 3.30 -10.13
CA SER A 169 -19.73 1.95 -9.55
C SER A 169 -19.44 0.87 -10.59
N GLY A 170 -18.54 -0.04 -10.23
CA GLY A 170 -18.28 -1.27 -10.97
C GLY A 170 -17.24 -1.15 -12.08
N CYS A 171 -16.22 -1.99 -11.95
CA CYS A 171 -15.27 -2.45 -12.97
C CYS A 171 -15.49 -1.90 -14.40
N ASP A 172 -14.57 -1.04 -14.86
CA ASP A 172 -14.53 -0.53 -16.24
C ASP A 172 -14.51 -1.68 -17.24
N ILE A 173 -15.46 -1.81 -18.16
CA ILE A 173 -15.46 -2.87 -19.20
C ILE A 173 -14.28 -2.65 -20.18
N VAL A 174 -13.09 -3.08 -19.76
CA VAL A 174 -11.88 -3.18 -20.57
C VAL A 174 -11.50 -4.66 -20.59
N LEU A 175 -11.40 -5.21 -21.80
CA LEU A 175 -10.97 -6.61 -21.98
C LEU A 175 -9.54 -6.74 -21.44
N ASN A 176 -9.34 -7.65 -20.47
CA ASN A 176 -8.10 -7.95 -19.69
C ASN A 176 -8.00 -7.37 -18.27
N HIS A 177 -9.12 -6.99 -17.65
CA HIS A 177 -9.12 -6.63 -16.23
C HIS A 177 -9.46 -7.78 -15.27
N LYS A 178 -9.12 -7.61 -14.00
CA LYS A 178 -9.57 -8.40 -12.87
C LYS A 178 -10.12 -7.45 -11.80
N CYS A 179 -11.42 -7.54 -11.55
CA CYS A 179 -12.04 -6.79 -10.46
C CYS A 179 -12.01 -7.61 -9.19
N TRP A 180 -11.58 -6.99 -8.10
CA TRP A 180 -11.88 -7.52 -6.78
C TRP A 180 -13.39 -7.40 -6.54
N ASP A 181 -14.06 -8.49 -6.17
CA ASP A 181 -15.45 -8.47 -5.70
C ASP A 181 -15.58 -8.85 -4.21
N GLY A 182 -14.53 -9.47 -3.65
CA GLY A 182 -14.46 -9.87 -2.25
C GLY A 182 -15.65 -10.74 -1.82
N SER A 183 -16.25 -11.49 -2.74
CA SER A 183 -17.53 -12.15 -2.49
C SER A 183 -17.47 -13.35 -1.54
N VAL A 184 -16.27 -13.93 -1.33
CA VAL A 184 -16.07 -15.09 -0.46
C VAL A 184 -15.38 -14.72 0.85
N ASP A 185 -14.23 -14.05 0.76
CA ASP A 185 -13.42 -13.63 1.91
C ASP A 185 -12.47 -12.49 1.49
N THR A 186 -11.46 -12.22 2.31
CA THR A 186 -10.48 -11.15 2.10
C THR A 186 -9.20 -11.59 1.39
N ASP A 187 -9.06 -12.89 1.08
CA ASP A 187 -7.82 -13.49 0.56
C ASP A 187 -7.64 -13.22 -0.95
N TRP A 188 -6.57 -12.51 -1.32
CA TRP A 188 -6.19 -12.25 -2.72
C TRP A 188 -6.07 -13.54 -3.54
N SER A 189 -5.59 -14.62 -2.92
CA SER A 189 -5.32 -15.89 -3.59
C SER A 189 -6.59 -16.72 -3.84
N ASN A 190 -7.72 -16.35 -3.23
CA ASN A 190 -8.98 -17.01 -3.49
C ASN A 190 -9.55 -16.56 -4.84
N VAL A 191 -9.47 -17.46 -5.83
CA VAL A 191 -9.93 -17.25 -7.21
C VAL A 191 -11.39 -16.80 -7.33
N ASN A 192 -12.21 -17.02 -6.29
CA ASN A 192 -13.62 -16.68 -6.27
C ASN A 192 -13.90 -15.25 -5.77
N ASN A 193 -12.90 -14.54 -5.24
CA ASN A 193 -13.01 -13.11 -4.92
C ASN A 193 -12.74 -12.20 -6.14
N TRP A 194 -12.51 -12.79 -7.32
CA TRP A 194 -12.15 -12.09 -8.54
C TRP A 194 -13.22 -12.26 -9.61
N SER A 195 -13.50 -11.18 -10.33
CA SER A 195 -14.36 -11.18 -11.50
C SER A 195 -13.61 -10.64 -12.73
N PRO A 196 -13.45 -11.44 -13.82
CA PRO A 196 -13.79 -12.86 -13.90
C PRO A 196 -12.91 -13.72 -12.97
N SER A 197 -13.40 -14.89 -12.56
CA SER A 197 -12.69 -15.78 -11.62
C SER A 197 -11.26 -16.10 -12.06
N GLY A 198 -10.35 -16.12 -11.09
CA GLY A 198 -8.93 -16.41 -11.25
C GLY A 198 -8.04 -15.31 -10.69
N ILE A 199 -6.95 -15.70 -10.05
CA ILE A 199 -5.96 -14.79 -9.44
C ILE A 199 -5.33 -13.90 -10.53
N PRO A 200 -5.23 -12.58 -10.30
CA PRO A 200 -4.54 -11.68 -11.22
C PRO A 200 -3.08 -12.06 -11.45
N VAL A 201 -2.65 -12.01 -12.69
CA VAL A 201 -1.25 -12.21 -13.12
C VAL A 201 -0.68 -10.93 -13.77
N PHE A 202 0.59 -10.97 -14.16
CA PHE A 202 1.33 -9.79 -14.64
C PHE A 202 0.78 -9.16 -15.92
N THR A 203 -0.16 -9.81 -16.61
CA THR A 203 -0.86 -9.30 -17.79
C THR A 203 -2.21 -8.68 -17.47
N ASP A 204 -2.72 -8.86 -16.25
CA ASP A 204 -4.05 -8.42 -15.85
C ASP A 204 -3.99 -7.00 -15.26
N ASP A 205 -4.96 -6.17 -15.66
CA ASP A 205 -5.21 -4.89 -15.01
C ASP A 205 -6.12 -5.09 -13.81
N VAL A 206 -5.67 -4.76 -12.60
CA VAL A 206 -6.47 -4.91 -11.40
C VAL A 206 -7.28 -3.66 -11.12
N ILE A 207 -8.57 -3.85 -10.86
CA ILE A 207 -9.48 -2.80 -10.38
C ILE A 207 -9.96 -3.18 -8.99
N TYR A 208 -9.61 -2.36 -8.01
CA TYR A 208 -10.18 -2.41 -6.67
C TYR A 208 -11.40 -1.46 -6.63
N PRO A 209 -12.61 -1.99 -6.41
CA PRO A 209 -13.83 -1.19 -6.49
C PRO A 209 -13.99 -0.28 -5.26
N ASN A 210 -14.97 0.60 -5.33
CA ASN A 210 -15.45 1.34 -4.17
C ASN A 210 -16.19 0.38 -3.22
N ASN A 211 -15.87 0.42 -1.92
CA ASN A 211 -16.54 -0.35 -0.87
C ASN A 211 -16.81 -1.83 -1.23
N PRO A 212 -15.78 -2.64 -1.51
CA PRO A 212 -15.98 -4.06 -1.79
C PRO A 212 -16.68 -4.77 -0.61
N THR A 213 -17.36 -5.88 -0.91
CA THR A 213 -18.09 -6.67 0.12
C THR A 213 -17.20 -7.07 1.29
N ASN A 214 -15.97 -7.46 0.96
CA ASN A 214 -14.90 -7.69 1.91
C ASN A 214 -13.69 -6.88 1.42
N GLU A 215 -13.13 -6.06 2.29
CA GLU A 215 -11.88 -5.36 2.01
C GLU A 215 -10.76 -6.37 1.79
N LEU A 216 -9.90 -6.07 0.82
CA LEU A 216 -8.75 -6.93 0.59
C LEU A 216 -7.81 -6.84 1.79
N SER A 217 -7.67 -7.95 2.50
CA SER A 217 -6.57 -8.18 3.44
C SER A 217 -5.83 -9.43 2.97
N VAL A 218 -4.70 -9.23 2.30
CA VAL A 218 -3.92 -10.29 1.64
C VAL A 218 -3.45 -11.33 2.67
N PHE A 219 -4.17 -12.45 2.84
CA PHE A 219 -3.79 -13.54 3.74
C PHE A 219 -3.00 -14.67 3.04
N ASN A 220 -2.10 -15.30 3.79
CA ASN A 220 -1.02 -16.17 3.32
C ASN A 220 -1.40 -17.66 3.22
N THR A 221 -0.78 -18.41 2.30
CA THR A 221 -0.15 -19.70 2.65
C THR A 221 0.95 -20.14 1.67
N ILE A 222 2.16 -20.31 2.23
CA ILE A 222 3.27 -21.23 1.86
C ILE A 222 4.13 -20.87 0.63
N ALA A 223 5.20 -20.12 0.92
CA ALA A 223 6.61 -20.37 0.56
C ALA A 223 7.03 -20.65 -0.91
N THR A 224 6.15 -20.57 -1.91
CA THR A 224 6.53 -20.90 -3.30
C THR A 224 5.99 -19.97 -4.39
N HIS A 225 5.31 -18.88 -4.06
CA HIS A 225 4.89 -17.91 -5.07
C HIS A 225 5.41 -16.51 -4.80
N LYS A 226 6.11 -15.99 -5.81
CA LYS A 226 6.31 -14.57 -6.09
C LYS A 226 4.90 -13.93 -6.18
N LEU A 227 4.41 -13.26 -5.14
CA LEU A 227 3.00 -12.81 -5.09
C LEU A 227 2.80 -11.44 -5.74
N GLY A 228 1.69 -11.33 -6.47
CA GLY A 228 1.11 -10.09 -6.99
C GLY A 228 1.96 -9.30 -7.99
N VAL A 229 2.37 -9.87 -9.11
CA VAL A 229 2.76 -9.02 -10.25
C VAL A 229 1.51 -8.80 -11.08
N VAL A 230 1.13 -7.54 -11.27
CA VAL A 230 -0.02 -7.13 -12.09
C VAL A 230 0.44 -6.14 -13.17
N ASN A 231 -0.38 -5.94 -14.19
CA ASN A 231 -0.09 -4.95 -15.21
C ASN A 231 -0.36 -3.54 -14.68
N ASN A 232 -1.61 -3.10 -14.60
CA ASN A 232 -1.98 -1.85 -13.92
C ASN A 232 -2.72 -2.13 -12.60
N LEU A 233 -2.70 -1.17 -11.68
CA LEU A 233 -3.56 -1.16 -10.50
C LEU A 233 -4.40 0.11 -10.52
N ARG A 234 -5.70 -0.02 -10.34
CA ARG A 234 -6.60 1.11 -10.10
C ARG A 234 -7.39 0.88 -8.83
N ILE A 235 -7.35 1.86 -7.93
CA ILE A 235 -8.21 1.91 -6.75
C ILE A 235 -9.25 2.99 -7.00
N ASN A 236 -10.52 2.58 -7.06
CA ASN A 236 -11.64 3.51 -7.27
C ASN A 236 -11.95 4.31 -6.01
N HIS A 237 -12.57 5.47 -6.18
CA HIS A 237 -12.97 6.39 -5.10
C HIS A 237 -13.50 5.69 -3.85
N PHE A 238 -13.09 6.14 -2.68
CA PHE A 238 -13.45 5.57 -1.37
C PHE A 238 -12.97 4.13 -1.14
N GLY A 239 -12.14 3.58 -2.04
CA GLY A 239 -11.51 2.28 -1.84
C GLY A 239 -10.35 2.37 -0.86
N GLU A 240 -10.36 1.50 0.15
CA GLU A 240 -9.24 1.25 1.05
C GLU A 240 -8.68 -0.15 0.78
N MET A 241 -7.41 -0.22 0.38
CA MET A 241 -6.72 -1.48 0.05
C MET A 241 -5.49 -1.63 0.94
N HIS A 242 -5.38 -2.76 1.64
CA HIS A 242 -4.22 -3.07 2.47
C HIS A 242 -3.27 -4.07 1.79
N ILE A 243 -1.99 -3.74 1.76
CA ILE A 243 -0.92 -4.71 1.56
C ILE A 243 -0.40 -5.09 2.94
N LEU A 244 -0.79 -6.27 3.41
CA LEU A 244 -0.43 -6.72 4.75
C LEU A 244 1.09 -6.86 4.92
N ALA A 245 1.54 -6.77 6.17
CA ALA A 245 2.90 -7.08 6.55
C ALA A 245 3.32 -8.47 6.04
N ASN A 246 4.57 -8.61 5.59
CA ASN A 246 5.12 -9.81 4.93
C ASN A 246 4.56 -10.11 3.53
N MET A 247 3.80 -9.19 2.94
CA MET A 247 3.29 -9.31 1.56
C MET A 247 3.93 -8.30 0.65
N GLY A 248 3.91 -8.59 -0.65
CA GLY A 248 4.40 -7.66 -1.68
C GLY A 248 3.51 -7.59 -2.90
N LEU A 249 3.46 -6.40 -3.52
CA LEU A 249 2.77 -6.15 -4.78
C LEU A 249 3.69 -5.39 -5.74
N THR A 250 3.82 -5.90 -6.97
CA THR A 250 4.50 -5.22 -8.07
C THR A 250 3.49 -4.85 -9.14
N VAL A 251 3.45 -3.57 -9.50
CA VAL A 251 2.62 -3.05 -10.60
C VAL A 251 3.56 -2.66 -11.73
N ASN A 252 3.53 -3.39 -12.85
CA ASN A 252 4.44 -3.15 -13.99
C ASN A 252 4.13 -1.82 -14.71
N GLY A 253 2.84 -1.53 -14.84
CA GLY A 253 2.28 -0.31 -15.40
C GLY A 253 1.96 0.70 -14.31
N ILE A 254 0.88 1.44 -14.52
CA ILE A 254 0.50 2.58 -13.69
C ILE A 254 -0.32 2.12 -12.48
N THR A 255 -0.02 2.69 -11.31
CA THR A 255 -0.93 2.69 -10.17
C THR A 255 -1.78 3.96 -10.19
N SER A 256 -3.09 3.84 -10.27
CA SER A 256 -4.02 4.97 -10.27
C SER A 256 -4.84 4.98 -8.99
N LEU A 257 -4.70 6.05 -8.21
CA LEU A 257 -5.43 6.28 -6.96
C LEU A 257 -6.45 7.38 -7.21
N TYR A 258 -7.72 7.06 -7.05
CA TYR A 258 -8.81 8.01 -7.30
C TYR A 258 -9.08 8.81 -6.02
N GLY A 259 -9.96 9.81 -6.08
CA GLY A 259 -10.18 10.69 -4.92
C GLY A 259 -10.70 9.93 -3.70
N ASP A 260 -10.27 10.35 -2.50
CA ASP A 260 -10.63 9.74 -1.22
C ASP A 260 -10.29 8.22 -1.13
N THR A 261 -9.28 7.74 -1.85
CA THR A 261 -8.79 6.34 -1.73
C THR A 261 -7.58 6.22 -0.84
N ASN A 262 -7.42 5.08 -0.19
CA ASN A 262 -6.24 4.77 0.62
C ASN A 262 -5.60 3.45 0.16
N LEU A 263 -4.31 3.50 -0.18
CA LEU A 263 -3.47 2.31 -0.31
C LEU A 263 -2.57 2.22 0.92
N VAL A 264 -2.86 1.27 1.80
CA VAL A 264 -2.15 1.11 3.07
C VAL A 264 -1.10 0.01 2.95
N LEU A 265 0.15 0.34 3.28
CA LEU A 265 1.27 -0.59 3.37
C LEU A 265 1.50 -0.91 4.85
N ASP A 266 0.98 -2.05 5.29
CA ASP A 266 0.98 -2.40 6.71
C ASP A 266 2.36 -2.86 7.21
N ALA A 267 2.57 -2.70 8.52
CA ALA A 267 3.59 -3.38 9.28
C ALA A 267 2.95 -4.23 10.40
N THR A 268 3.64 -5.26 10.86
CA THR A 268 3.14 -6.06 11.99
C THR A 268 3.18 -5.29 13.30
N THR A 269 2.07 -5.30 14.01
CA THR A 269 1.91 -4.67 15.33
C THR A 269 2.31 -5.56 16.51
N ALA A 270 2.88 -6.75 16.24
CA ALA A 270 3.21 -7.74 17.28
C ALA A 270 4.41 -7.30 18.13
N PRO A 271 4.30 -7.30 19.47
CA PRO A 271 5.41 -6.98 20.36
C PRO A 271 6.44 -8.13 20.46
N ILE A 272 7.73 -7.79 20.49
CA ILE A 272 8.87 -8.56 21.01
C ILE A 272 9.00 -9.98 20.44
N SER A 273 9.02 -10.12 19.11
CA SER A 273 9.45 -11.37 18.47
C SER A 273 10.12 -11.12 17.13
N ASP A 274 10.92 -12.09 16.66
CA ASP A 274 11.60 -12.21 15.34
C ASP A 274 10.71 -12.03 14.09
N SER A 275 9.49 -11.56 14.29
CA SER A 275 8.36 -11.53 13.37
C SER A 275 7.87 -10.10 13.13
N ILE A 276 8.76 -9.10 13.15
CA ILE A 276 8.43 -7.77 12.62
C ILE A 276 8.55 -7.84 11.09
N TYR A 277 7.46 -7.60 10.38
CA TYR A 277 7.42 -7.57 8.93
C TYR A 277 6.91 -6.21 8.45
N SER A 278 7.48 -5.72 7.37
CA SER A 278 6.90 -4.66 6.55
C SER A 278 6.21 -5.27 5.35
N SER A 279 5.34 -4.52 4.69
CA SER A 279 4.87 -4.83 3.35
C SER A 279 5.86 -4.33 2.28
N ALA A 280 5.68 -4.76 1.04
CA ALA A 280 6.45 -4.31 -0.11
C ALA A 280 5.54 -3.79 -1.22
N PHE A 281 5.83 -2.59 -1.74
CA PHE A 281 5.12 -2.05 -2.89
C PHE A 281 6.11 -1.55 -3.94
N ILE A 282 5.97 -2.04 -5.18
CA ILE A 282 6.83 -1.69 -6.31
C ILE A 282 5.98 -1.17 -7.48
N PRO A 283 5.75 0.15 -7.57
CA PRO A 283 5.04 0.77 -8.69
C PRO A 283 6.03 1.11 -9.83
N ILE A 284 6.25 0.17 -10.75
CA ILE A 284 7.24 0.33 -11.84
C ILE A 284 6.84 1.42 -12.82
N GLY A 285 5.57 1.47 -13.24
CA GLY A 285 5.10 2.48 -14.19
C GLY A 285 4.84 3.85 -13.57
N GLY A 286 4.95 3.97 -12.23
CA GLY A 286 4.67 5.20 -11.49
C GLY A 286 3.26 5.24 -10.89
N ILE A 287 2.95 6.37 -10.26
CA ILE A 287 1.70 6.60 -9.52
C ILE A 287 1.00 7.82 -10.12
N ASN A 288 -0.28 7.67 -10.41
CA ASN A 288 -1.17 8.74 -10.81
C ASN A 288 -2.21 8.97 -9.72
N TYR A 289 -2.10 10.11 -9.05
CA TYR A 289 -3.13 10.64 -8.17
C TYR A 289 -4.15 11.37 -9.04
N SER A 290 -5.37 10.84 -9.13
CA SER A 290 -6.41 11.45 -9.97
C SER A 290 -7.02 12.64 -9.20
N ALA A 291 -6.87 13.86 -9.74
CA ALA A 291 -7.36 15.11 -9.15
C ALA A 291 -8.89 15.31 -9.24
N TYR A 292 -9.66 14.22 -9.23
CA TYR A 292 -11.07 14.21 -9.61
C TYR A 292 -12.06 14.27 -8.42
N SER A 293 -11.60 14.29 -7.17
CA SER A 293 -12.41 14.63 -5.98
C SER A 293 -11.79 15.81 -5.20
N ILE A 294 -12.46 16.21 -4.11
CA ILE A 294 -12.01 17.30 -3.23
C ILE A 294 -10.78 16.95 -2.39
N GLU A 295 -10.44 15.65 -2.28
CA GLU A 295 -9.25 15.12 -1.61
C GLU A 295 -8.58 14.08 -2.51
N ASP A 296 -7.28 14.25 -2.79
CA ASP A 296 -6.51 13.28 -3.57
C ASP A 296 -6.46 11.93 -2.82
N GLY A 297 -6.47 10.81 -3.54
CA GLY A 297 -6.14 9.52 -2.93
C GLY A 297 -4.70 9.54 -2.40
N HIS A 298 -4.38 8.74 -1.39
CA HIS A 298 -3.06 8.71 -0.78
C HIS A 298 -2.55 7.30 -0.53
N ILE A 299 -1.23 7.20 -0.32
CA ILE A 299 -0.55 5.98 0.11
C ILE A 299 -0.08 6.18 1.55
N GLU A 300 -0.42 5.25 2.43
CA GLU A 300 0.12 5.20 3.79
C GLU A 300 1.17 4.12 3.92
N VAL A 301 2.30 4.45 4.55
CA VAL A 301 3.40 3.54 4.82
C VAL A 301 3.54 3.40 6.32
N HIS A 302 3.15 2.24 6.84
CA HIS A 302 3.19 1.96 8.26
C HIS A 302 4.53 1.32 8.62
N ARG A 303 5.15 1.79 9.70
CA ARG A 303 6.36 1.22 10.28
C ARG A 303 6.18 1.11 11.79
N THR A 304 6.13 -0.12 12.27
CA THR A 304 6.10 -0.38 13.70
C THR A 304 7.52 -0.34 14.29
N LEU A 305 7.71 0.51 15.30
CA LEU A 305 8.84 0.48 16.21
C LEU A 305 8.43 -0.25 17.48
N ASP A 306 9.24 -1.22 17.91
CA ASP A 306 8.99 -2.00 19.13
C ASP A 306 9.91 -1.55 20.28
N PHE A 307 9.40 -1.50 21.49
CA PHE A 307 10.15 -1.10 22.66
C PHE A 307 10.07 -2.22 23.68
N ALA A 308 11.17 -2.95 23.86
CA ALA A 308 11.31 -3.90 24.95
C ALA A 308 11.93 -3.19 26.16
N SER A 309 11.25 -3.12 27.30
CA SER A 309 11.89 -2.65 28.53
C SER A 309 12.73 -3.77 29.13
N THR A 310 14.00 -3.52 29.36
CA THR A 310 14.63 -3.91 30.62
C THR A 310 14.84 -2.64 31.43
N ALA A 311 14.55 -2.67 32.73
CA ALA A 311 14.36 -1.50 33.60
C ALA A 311 15.60 -0.60 33.81
N SER A 312 16.61 -0.71 32.95
CA SER A 312 17.90 0.00 33.03
C SER A 312 18.58 0.24 31.66
N GLY A 313 17.98 -0.17 30.53
CA GLY A 313 18.62 -0.10 29.21
C GLY A 313 18.16 1.05 28.32
N TYR A 314 19.06 1.54 27.47
CA TYR A 314 18.72 2.31 26.27
C TYR A 314 18.32 1.34 25.16
N TYR A 315 17.25 1.63 24.42
CA TYR A 315 16.82 0.82 23.28
C TYR A 315 16.98 1.64 22.00
N MET A 316 17.58 1.05 20.96
CA MET A 316 17.91 1.76 19.73
C MET A 316 17.23 1.12 18.53
N HIS A 317 16.65 1.96 17.67
CA HIS A 317 16.17 1.57 16.34
C HIS A 317 17.02 2.24 15.29
N GLN A 318 17.58 1.43 14.39
CA GLN A 318 18.16 1.91 13.15
C GLN A 318 17.06 2.10 12.12
N VAL A 319 16.86 3.35 11.71
CA VAL A 319 15.76 3.78 10.87
C VAL A 319 16.24 4.55 9.65
N ALA A 320 15.40 4.62 8.63
CA ALA A 320 15.56 5.39 7.42
C ALA A 320 14.18 5.82 6.91
N ALA A 321 14.10 6.94 6.20
CA ALA A 321 12.84 7.37 5.61
C ALA A 321 12.53 6.55 4.33
N PRO A 322 11.41 5.80 4.29
CA PRO A 322 11.00 5.04 3.10
C PRO A 322 10.26 5.90 2.06
N VAL A 323 10.03 7.19 2.38
CA VAL A 323 9.43 8.20 1.51
C VAL A 323 10.24 9.50 1.59
N SER A 324 10.05 10.40 0.64
CA SER A 324 10.73 11.69 0.61
C SER A 324 10.02 12.77 1.43
N GLY A 325 10.74 13.83 1.81
CA GLY A 325 10.18 14.97 2.54
C GLY A 325 10.05 14.79 4.06
N VAL A 326 10.41 13.62 4.59
CA VAL A 326 10.31 13.30 6.02
C VAL A 326 11.25 14.18 6.87
N LEU A 327 10.72 14.67 7.99
CA LEU A 327 11.43 15.38 9.05
C LEU A 327 11.54 14.49 10.29
N LEU A 328 12.46 14.81 11.21
CA LEU A 328 12.54 14.11 12.49
C LEU A 328 11.23 14.17 13.29
N ASP A 329 10.44 15.24 13.20
CA ASP A 329 9.17 15.34 13.92
C ASP A 329 8.14 14.29 13.45
N ASP A 330 8.20 13.86 12.18
CA ASP A 330 7.33 12.81 11.62
C ASP A 330 7.61 11.41 12.23
N TRP A 331 8.72 11.27 12.96
CA TRP A 331 9.06 10.06 13.73
C TRP A 331 8.47 10.08 15.15
N ASP A 332 7.50 10.96 15.41
CA ASP A 332 6.84 11.12 16.71
C ASP A 332 7.82 11.40 17.87
N MET A 333 8.93 12.09 17.58
CA MET A 333 10.03 12.28 18.52
C MET A 333 9.61 12.91 19.87
N ALA A 334 8.64 13.83 19.84
CA ALA A 334 8.09 14.46 21.03
C ALA A 334 7.27 13.48 21.90
N VAL A 335 6.50 12.58 21.26
CA VAL A 335 5.70 11.55 21.93
C VAL A 335 6.61 10.46 22.49
N LEU A 336 7.64 10.08 21.73
CA LEU A 336 8.63 9.09 22.10
C LEU A 336 9.57 9.60 23.22
N ASN A 337 9.68 10.92 23.41
CA ASN A 337 10.61 11.55 24.36
C ASN A 337 12.03 10.98 24.23
N THR A 338 12.53 10.99 23.00
CA THR A 338 13.69 10.22 22.54
C THR A 338 14.74 11.12 21.87
N TYR A 339 15.95 10.61 21.68
CA TYR A 339 17.00 11.29 20.93
C TYR A 339 17.19 10.65 19.55
N ALA A 340 17.65 11.44 18.59
CA ALA A 340 18.02 10.97 17.27
C ALA A 340 19.53 11.17 17.04
N PHE A 341 20.16 10.24 16.36
CA PHE A 341 21.57 10.25 16.03
C PHE A 341 21.81 9.95 14.55
N GLU A 342 22.85 10.55 13.99
CA GLU A 342 23.40 10.17 12.68
C GLU A 342 24.82 9.63 12.85
N TRP A 343 25.21 8.72 11.96
CA TRP A 343 26.60 8.32 11.85
C TRP A 343 27.38 9.34 11.03
N ARG A 344 28.44 9.93 11.60
CA ARG A 344 29.32 10.84 10.87
C ARG A 344 30.51 10.08 10.31
N THR A 345 30.53 9.89 8.99
CA THR A 345 31.58 9.16 8.30
C THR A 345 32.96 9.79 8.48
N ALA A 346 33.06 11.13 8.47
CA ALA A 346 34.34 11.82 8.67
C ALA A 346 35.00 11.59 10.05
N SER A 347 34.20 11.35 11.09
CA SER A 347 34.72 11.14 12.45
C SER A 347 34.53 9.71 12.96
N GLN A 348 33.82 8.85 12.21
CA GLN A 348 33.45 7.49 12.61
C GLN A 348 32.79 7.46 14.00
N THR A 349 31.81 8.36 14.21
CA THR A 349 31.11 8.50 15.50
C THR A 349 29.66 8.87 15.32
N TRP A 350 28.82 8.46 16.28
CA TRP A 350 27.46 8.97 16.44
C TRP A 350 27.43 10.45 16.82
N TYR A 351 26.57 11.21 16.17
CA TYR A 351 26.31 12.61 16.47
C TYR A 351 24.83 12.82 16.77
N ASN A 352 24.52 13.49 17.87
CA ASN A 352 23.13 13.82 18.22
C ASN A 352 22.60 14.89 17.26
N ILE A 353 21.49 14.56 16.59
CA ILE A 353 20.89 15.39 15.55
C ILE A 353 19.54 15.97 15.95
N TYR A 354 19.14 15.83 17.21
CA TYR A 354 17.80 16.17 17.67
C TYR A 354 17.47 17.65 17.41
N ALA A 355 16.67 17.86 16.37
CA ALA A 355 16.00 19.09 16.02
C ALA A 355 14.75 18.69 15.23
N PRO A 356 13.52 18.95 15.70
CA PRO A 356 12.30 18.46 15.06
C PRO A 356 12.20 18.77 13.56
N SER A 357 12.66 19.96 13.15
CA SER A 357 12.66 20.41 11.75
C SER A 357 13.79 19.84 10.90
N ARG A 358 14.61 18.92 11.41
CA ARG A 358 15.72 18.33 10.64
C ARG A 358 15.15 17.35 9.63
N SER A 359 15.56 17.49 8.37
CA SER A 359 15.23 16.53 7.33
C SER A 359 15.90 15.19 7.57
N THR A 360 15.19 14.10 7.28
CA THR A 360 15.71 12.74 7.16
C THR A 360 15.59 12.31 5.70
N PRO A 361 16.55 12.70 4.83
CA PRO A 361 16.44 12.41 3.40
C PRO A 361 16.44 10.90 3.13
N PRO A 362 15.73 10.43 2.09
CA PRO A 362 15.79 9.03 1.68
C PRO A 362 17.23 8.58 1.41
N GLY A 363 17.53 7.33 1.77
CA GLY A 363 18.84 6.72 1.55
C GLY A 363 19.82 6.96 2.72
N TYR A 364 19.55 7.90 3.60
CA TYR A 364 20.36 8.14 4.79
C TYR A 364 19.81 7.33 5.98
N GLY A 365 20.71 6.70 6.73
CA GLY A 365 20.35 6.00 7.96
C GLY A 365 20.50 6.86 9.20
N PHE A 366 19.66 6.60 10.19
CA PHE A 366 19.61 7.28 11.47
C PHE A 366 19.41 6.27 12.60
N VAL A 367 19.61 6.72 13.83
CA VAL A 367 19.19 5.98 15.02
C VAL A 367 18.23 6.81 15.85
N ILE A 368 17.17 6.18 16.34
CA ILE A 368 16.29 6.71 17.38
C ILE A 368 16.57 5.92 18.67
N SER A 369 16.92 6.63 19.74
CA SER A 369 17.36 6.07 21.03
C SER A 369 16.36 6.35 22.15
N LEU A 370 15.62 5.33 22.55
CA LEU A 370 14.56 5.42 23.53
C LEU A 370 15.07 4.99 24.90
N GLY A 371 14.82 5.82 25.92
CA GLY A 371 15.25 5.54 27.30
C GLY A 371 14.06 5.44 28.26
N GLY A 372 14.03 4.38 29.09
CA GLY A 372 13.20 4.33 30.29
C GLY A 372 11.68 4.28 30.09
N GLN A 373 11.20 3.83 28.92
CA GLN A 373 9.77 3.64 28.63
C GLN A 373 9.33 2.22 28.97
N ALA A 374 8.04 2.05 29.32
CA ALA A 374 7.45 0.71 29.47
C ALA A 374 7.38 0.01 28.09
N PRO A 375 7.39 -1.35 28.05
CA PRO A 375 7.32 -2.04 26.79
C PRO A 375 6.07 -1.62 26.01
N SER A 376 6.25 -1.23 24.76
CA SER A 376 5.16 -0.79 23.89
C SER A 376 5.58 -0.89 22.43
N THR A 377 4.62 -0.83 21.53
CA THR A 377 4.88 -0.61 20.10
C THR A 377 4.36 0.79 19.73
N ARG A 378 5.08 1.48 18.84
CA ARG A 378 4.58 2.67 18.14
C ARG A 378 4.48 2.35 16.68
N ASP A 379 3.35 2.69 16.10
CA ASP A 379 3.17 2.63 14.67
C ASP A 379 3.37 4.03 14.10
N LEU A 380 4.36 4.15 13.21
CA LEU A 380 4.68 5.37 12.50
C LEU A 380 4.04 5.30 11.13
N VAL A 381 3.31 6.35 10.74
CA VAL A 381 2.63 6.42 9.45
C VAL A 381 3.26 7.54 8.63
N PHE A 382 3.80 7.18 7.46
CA PHE A 382 4.25 8.14 6.46
C PHE A 382 3.25 8.18 5.31
N THR A 383 2.92 9.37 4.82
CA THR A 383 1.93 9.54 3.75
C THR A 383 2.58 10.06 2.47
N ASP A 384 2.30 9.39 1.35
CA ASP A 384 2.71 9.74 0.00
C ASP A 384 4.22 9.94 -0.20
N ASN A 385 4.59 10.64 -1.28
CA ASN A 385 5.97 11.04 -1.60
C ASN A 385 6.95 9.86 -1.73
N LEU A 386 6.47 8.72 -2.22
CA LEU A 386 7.28 7.55 -2.51
C LEU A 386 8.49 7.91 -3.38
N VAL A 387 9.61 7.25 -3.09
CA VAL A 387 10.84 7.43 -3.87
C VAL A 387 10.76 6.54 -5.12
N LEU A 388 10.58 7.19 -6.28
CA LEU A 388 10.35 6.52 -7.57
C LEU A 388 11.54 6.65 -8.54
N THR A 389 12.71 7.02 -8.05
CA THR A 389 13.96 7.14 -8.83
C THR A 389 15.11 6.48 -8.10
N ASP A 390 16.14 6.08 -8.84
CA ASP A 390 17.41 5.65 -8.26
C ASP A 390 17.97 6.72 -7.31
N GLN A 391 18.62 6.29 -6.24
CA GLN A 391 19.18 7.16 -5.21
C GLN A 391 20.70 7.07 -5.21
N VAL A 392 21.38 8.21 -5.13
CA VAL A 392 22.82 8.29 -4.91
C VAL A 392 23.07 9.04 -3.62
N ILE A 393 23.52 8.31 -2.61
CA ILE A 393 23.80 8.82 -1.27
C ILE A 393 25.24 9.30 -1.25
N ASN A 394 25.44 10.59 -0.97
CA ASN A 394 26.78 11.18 -0.87
C ASN A 394 27.16 11.36 0.59
N PHE A 395 28.39 11.01 0.93
CA PHE A 395 28.96 11.14 2.28
C PHE A 395 30.43 11.55 2.21
N ASP A 396 30.97 12.05 3.33
CA ASP A 396 32.41 12.31 3.41
C ASP A 396 33.17 11.02 3.13
N ALA A 397 34.22 11.12 2.30
CA ALA A 397 34.96 9.97 1.82
C ALA A 397 35.43 9.09 2.98
N ILE A 398 35.06 7.81 2.93
CA ILE A 398 35.52 6.78 3.86
C ILE A 398 36.70 6.04 3.24
N ALA A 399 37.70 5.73 4.07
CA ALA A 399 38.87 4.95 3.73
C ALA A 399 38.65 3.46 3.98
N PHE A 400 39.64 2.64 3.62
CA PHE A 400 39.62 1.21 3.92
C PHE A 400 39.35 0.94 5.40
N GLY A 401 38.36 0.11 5.70
CA GLY A 401 37.95 -0.27 7.06
C GLY A 401 37.10 0.78 7.79
N GLU A 402 36.82 1.93 7.18
CA GLU A 402 35.83 2.89 7.67
C GLU A 402 34.45 2.57 7.09
N ASN A 403 33.41 3.03 7.77
CA ASN A 403 32.03 2.66 7.46
C ASN A 403 31.10 3.87 7.30
N ALA A 404 29.99 3.62 6.61
CA ALA A 404 28.87 4.53 6.45
C ALA A 404 27.55 3.85 6.79
N LEU A 405 26.62 4.61 7.37
CA LEU A 405 25.27 4.15 7.66
C LEU A 405 24.34 4.60 6.53
N ILE A 406 23.76 3.64 5.84
CA ILE A 406 22.86 3.83 4.70
C ILE A 406 21.46 3.37 5.09
N GLY A 407 20.44 3.98 4.50
CA GLY A 407 19.04 3.67 4.73
C GLY A 407 18.36 3.11 3.48
N ASN A 408 17.40 2.21 3.63
CA ASN A 408 16.51 1.85 2.52
C ASN A 408 15.55 3.01 2.21
N PRO A 409 15.64 3.67 1.03
CA PRO A 409 14.80 4.80 0.66
C PRO A 409 13.41 4.40 0.15
N TYR A 410 13.13 3.11 0.00
CA TYR A 410 11.96 2.60 -0.70
C TYR A 410 10.95 1.93 0.24
N VAL A 411 9.70 1.87 -0.21
CA VAL A 411 8.61 1.10 0.42
C VAL A 411 8.64 -0.39 0.04
N ALA A 412 9.80 -0.90 -0.39
CA ALA A 412 10.03 -2.30 -0.68
C ALA A 412 11.42 -2.74 -0.16
N PRO A 413 11.59 -4.00 0.27
CA PRO A 413 12.90 -4.51 0.65
C PRO A 413 13.91 -4.42 -0.49
N ILE A 414 15.17 -4.20 -0.14
CA ILE A 414 16.30 -4.24 -1.08
C ILE A 414 17.06 -5.56 -0.93
N ASP A 415 17.48 -6.16 -2.05
CA ASP A 415 18.41 -7.29 -2.06
C ASP A 415 19.86 -6.79 -2.04
N TRP A 416 20.61 -7.15 -0.99
CA TRP A 416 22.04 -6.86 -0.91
C TRP A 416 22.83 -7.45 -2.09
N ASP A 417 22.51 -8.68 -2.52
CA ASP A 417 23.25 -9.32 -3.62
C ASP A 417 23.05 -8.59 -4.95
N LEU A 418 21.88 -7.96 -5.17
CA LEU A 418 21.61 -7.17 -6.38
C LEU A 418 22.29 -5.80 -6.28
N MET A 419 22.08 -5.11 -5.16
CA MET A 419 22.58 -3.75 -4.93
C MET A 419 24.11 -3.67 -4.95
N LEU A 420 24.80 -4.71 -4.47
CA LEU A 420 26.26 -4.74 -4.42
C LEU A 420 26.91 -4.77 -5.81
N VAL A 421 26.24 -5.32 -6.83
CA VAL A 421 26.81 -5.49 -8.19
C VAL A 421 27.25 -4.15 -8.80
N GLY A 422 26.53 -3.06 -8.49
CA GLY A 422 26.83 -1.71 -8.99
C GLY A 422 27.88 -0.95 -8.17
N GLN A 423 28.37 -1.51 -7.06
CA GLN A 423 29.26 -0.81 -6.13
C GLN A 423 30.73 -1.06 -6.44
N SER A 424 31.56 -0.08 -6.09
CA SER A 424 33.01 -0.18 -6.14
C SER A 424 33.60 0.27 -4.81
N ASN A 425 34.68 -0.39 -4.36
CA ASN A 425 35.33 -0.11 -3.08
C ASN A 425 34.42 -0.28 -1.85
N ILE A 426 33.38 -1.11 -1.97
CA ILE A 426 32.50 -1.51 -0.87
C ILE A 426 32.76 -2.99 -0.58
N SER A 427 32.74 -3.35 0.71
CA SER A 427 32.85 -4.73 1.19
C SER A 427 31.67 -5.57 0.68
N THR A 428 31.86 -6.88 0.53
CA THR A 428 30.75 -7.81 0.27
C THR A 428 29.81 -7.98 1.46
N THR A 429 30.16 -7.38 2.60
CA THR A 429 29.49 -7.54 3.88
C THR A 429 28.63 -6.32 4.21
N CYS A 430 27.42 -6.57 4.71
CA CYS A 430 26.56 -5.57 5.30
C CYS A 430 26.12 -5.97 6.71
N TYR A 431 25.83 -4.97 7.54
CA TYR A 431 25.38 -5.16 8.92
C TYR A 431 24.05 -4.47 9.14
N VAL A 432 23.07 -5.21 9.64
CA VAL A 432 21.77 -4.67 10.04
C VAL A 432 21.65 -4.79 11.55
N TRP A 433 21.25 -3.71 12.21
CA TRP A 433 21.01 -3.74 13.64
C TRP A 433 19.78 -4.59 13.96
N ASN A 434 19.95 -5.59 14.82
CA ASN A 434 18.87 -6.37 15.40
C ASN A 434 18.53 -5.83 16.79
N PRO A 435 17.43 -5.08 16.94
CA PRO A 435 17.06 -4.52 18.23
C PRO A 435 16.65 -5.60 19.25
N LEU A 436 16.25 -6.81 18.82
CA LEU A 436 15.88 -7.89 19.73
C LEU A 436 17.09 -8.50 20.42
N GLY A 437 18.18 -8.75 19.68
CA GLY A 437 19.41 -9.33 20.19
C GLY A 437 20.40 -8.30 20.76
N ASP A 438 20.10 -7.01 20.58
CA ASP A 438 20.97 -5.88 20.91
C ASP A 438 22.34 -5.97 20.22
N SER A 439 22.32 -6.42 18.95
CA SER A 439 23.51 -6.82 18.19
C SER A 439 23.33 -6.57 16.70
N TYR A 440 24.43 -6.69 15.95
CA TYR A 440 24.39 -6.61 14.48
C TYR A 440 24.27 -8.00 13.87
N VAL A 441 23.29 -8.19 13.00
CA VAL A 441 23.23 -9.35 12.12
C VAL A 441 24.04 -9.07 10.86
N THR A 442 24.82 -10.07 10.43
CA THR A 442 25.80 -9.94 9.35
C THR A 442 25.42 -10.81 8.16
N TYR A 443 25.54 -10.26 6.95
CA TYR A 443 25.41 -11.01 5.70
C TYR A 443 26.56 -10.67 4.74
N VAL A 444 27.10 -11.71 4.10
CA VAL A 444 28.18 -11.61 3.11
C VAL A 444 27.68 -12.09 1.77
N ALA A 445 27.73 -11.25 0.74
CA ALA A 445 27.29 -11.59 -0.61
C ALA A 445 28.01 -12.85 -1.13
N GLY A 446 27.25 -13.85 -1.59
CA GLY A 446 27.79 -15.13 -2.07
C GLY A 446 28.28 -16.11 -0.98
N THR A 447 28.54 -15.66 0.25
CA THR A 447 28.82 -16.56 1.40
C THR A 447 27.57 -16.82 2.25
N GLY A 448 26.66 -15.87 2.39
CA GLY A 448 25.51 -16.00 3.27
C GLY A 448 25.76 -15.38 4.65
N GLY A 449 25.03 -15.86 5.64
CA GLY A 449 24.87 -15.21 6.94
C GLY A 449 23.39 -15.08 7.26
N HIS A 450 23.05 -14.12 8.11
CA HIS A 450 21.68 -13.91 8.54
C HIS A 450 20.83 -13.26 7.43
N LEU A 451 19.71 -13.87 7.02
CA LEU A 451 18.99 -13.43 5.81
C LEU A 451 18.32 -12.06 5.91
N SER A 452 18.05 -11.54 7.11
CA SER A 452 17.49 -10.19 7.22
C SER A 452 18.48 -9.09 6.89
N ALA A 453 19.79 -9.39 6.98
CA ALA A 453 20.81 -8.51 6.43
C ALA A 453 20.89 -8.60 4.90
N LYS A 454 20.44 -9.70 4.28
CA LYS A 454 20.28 -9.79 2.81
C LYS A 454 19.11 -8.95 2.30
N ARG A 455 17.97 -8.99 3.01
CA ARG A 455 16.70 -8.33 2.63
C ARG A 455 16.47 -7.12 3.52
N ILE A 456 17.08 -6.00 3.14
CA ILE A 456 17.04 -4.76 3.92
C ILE A 456 15.63 -4.16 3.80
N GLN A 457 14.87 -4.19 4.89
CA GLN A 457 13.45 -3.84 4.92
C GLN A 457 13.18 -2.34 4.67
N PRO A 458 11.95 -1.96 4.24
CA PRO A 458 11.54 -0.57 4.16
C PRO A 458 11.80 0.20 5.46
N GLY A 459 12.48 1.33 5.34
CA GLY A 459 12.84 2.18 6.46
C GLY A 459 13.87 1.60 7.44
N GLN A 460 14.53 0.49 7.11
CA GLN A 460 15.67 -0.05 7.84
C GLN A 460 16.97 0.63 7.38
N SER A 461 17.89 0.91 8.31
CA SER A 461 19.26 1.28 7.99
C SER A 461 20.25 0.15 8.25
N PHE A 462 21.40 0.24 7.59
CA PHE A 462 22.45 -0.78 7.57
C PHE A 462 23.82 -0.13 7.37
N PHE A 463 24.86 -0.77 7.91
CA PHE A 463 26.23 -0.34 7.70
C PHE A 463 26.86 -1.02 6.47
N ILE A 464 27.67 -0.24 5.78
CA ILE A 464 28.61 -0.70 4.76
C ILE A 464 30.03 -0.36 5.19
N ASP A 465 30.99 -1.22 4.83
CA ASP A 465 32.41 -0.98 5.03
C ASP A 465 33.11 -0.70 3.69
N ALA A 466 34.10 0.19 3.70
CA ALA A 466 34.91 0.45 2.52
C ALA A 466 36.07 -0.55 2.38
N THR A 467 36.28 -1.03 1.16
CA THR A 467 37.48 -1.78 0.73
C THR A 467 38.51 -0.90 0.02
N GLY A 468 38.22 0.40 -0.07
CA GLY A 468 39.07 1.46 -0.61
C GLY A 468 38.36 2.81 -0.53
N PRO A 469 39.00 3.92 -0.96
CA PRO A 469 38.38 5.24 -0.91
C PRO A 469 37.06 5.29 -1.69
N VAL A 470 35.99 5.74 -1.03
CA VAL A 470 34.65 5.89 -1.62
C VAL A 470 33.90 7.01 -0.89
N SER A 471 33.06 7.77 -1.61
CA SER A 471 32.31 8.90 -1.05
C SER A 471 30.83 8.90 -1.46
N SER A 472 30.38 7.81 -2.08
CA SER A 472 29.00 7.66 -2.54
C SER A 472 28.58 6.22 -2.55
N PHE A 473 27.28 5.99 -2.40
CA PHE A 473 26.66 4.67 -2.51
C PHE A 473 25.36 4.81 -3.31
N SER A 474 25.16 3.94 -4.30
CA SER A 474 23.95 3.97 -5.14
C SER A 474 22.96 2.91 -4.70
N ILE A 475 21.68 3.22 -4.76
CA ILE A 475 20.59 2.26 -4.58
C ILE A 475 19.62 2.44 -5.73
N ASP A 476 19.59 1.47 -6.63
CA ASP A 476 18.79 1.54 -7.85
C ASP A 476 17.40 0.96 -7.61
N LEU A 477 16.41 1.39 -8.39
CA LEU A 477 15.05 0.85 -8.35
C LEU A 477 15.00 -0.66 -8.63
N ALA A 478 15.99 -1.17 -9.36
CA ALA A 478 16.15 -2.58 -9.72
C ALA A 478 16.60 -3.45 -8.53
N ASP A 479 17.11 -2.84 -7.46
CA ASP A 479 17.57 -3.56 -6.26
C ASP A 479 16.40 -3.97 -5.35
N ARG A 480 15.22 -3.38 -5.57
CA ARG A 480 13.98 -3.67 -4.84
C ARG A 480 13.45 -5.06 -5.17
N VAL A 481 12.93 -5.74 -4.16
CA VAL A 481 12.22 -7.01 -4.33
C VAL A 481 10.85 -6.97 -3.66
N ALA A 482 9.86 -7.59 -4.30
CA ALA A 482 8.52 -7.74 -3.72
C ALA A 482 8.47 -8.87 -2.68
N TYR A 483 9.57 -9.60 -2.51
CA TYR A 483 9.65 -10.67 -1.53
C TYR A 483 10.12 -10.10 -0.19
N VAL A 484 9.21 -10.09 0.78
CA VAL A 484 9.52 -9.78 2.18
C VAL A 484 9.90 -11.09 2.87
N GLU A 485 11.14 -11.20 3.35
CA GLU A 485 11.49 -12.21 4.36
C GLU A 485 11.21 -11.63 5.76
N PRO A 486 10.86 -12.47 6.75
CA PRO A 486 10.91 -12.08 8.16
C PRO A 486 12.22 -11.42 8.55
N TYR A 487 12.16 -10.59 9.59
CA TYR A 487 13.34 -9.99 10.20
C TYR A 487 14.36 -11.03 10.68
N MET A 488 14.01 -12.30 10.84
CA MET A 488 14.96 -13.36 11.19
C MET A 488 14.51 -14.75 10.70
N LYS A 489 14.96 -15.20 9.52
CA LYS A 489 14.93 -16.64 9.17
C LYS A 489 16.21 -17.09 8.48
N GLU A 490 16.67 -18.26 8.87
CA GLU A 490 17.80 -18.94 8.24
C GLU A 490 17.42 -19.50 6.87
N GLY A 491 18.20 -19.15 5.86
CA GLY A 491 18.27 -19.92 4.63
C GLY A 491 19.22 -21.08 4.84
N GLY A 492 18.78 -22.30 4.55
CA GLY A 492 19.66 -23.47 4.62
C GLY A 492 20.76 -23.39 3.56
N TYR A 493 21.91 -22.83 3.92
CA TYR A 493 23.12 -22.97 3.12
C TYR A 493 23.69 -24.38 3.35
N PRO A 494 24.08 -25.13 2.31
CA PRO A 494 24.76 -26.40 2.51
C PRO A 494 26.10 -26.15 3.22
N TYR A 495 26.49 -27.08 4.08
CA TYR A 495 27.77 -27.07 4.82
C TYR A 495 27.95 -25.84 5.74
N LEU A 496 26.85 -25.39 6.33
CA LEU A 496 26.81 -24.31 7.32
C LEU A 496 26.69 -24.88 8.74
N LEU A 497 27.48 -24.32 9.65
CA LEU A 497 27.27 -24.42 11.09
C LEU A 497 26.85 -23.04 11.59
N ASN A 498 25.60 -22.93 12.07
CA ASN A 498 25.14 -21.76 12.83
C ASN A 498 25.29 -22.05 14.33
N LEU A 499 25.90 -21.12 15.06
CA LEU A 499 25.95 -21.13 16.52
C LEU A 499 25.34 -19.83 17.03
N SER A 500 24.43 -19.95 18.00
CA SER A 500 23.78 -18.79 18.63
C SER A 500 23.89 -18.85 20.14
N THR A 501 23.81 -17.68 20.77
CA THR A 501 23.78 -17.54 22.23
C THR A 501 22.48 -16.89 22.69
N ASP A 502 21.94 -17.37 23.79
CA ASP A 502 20.93 -16.66 24.59
C ASP A 502 21.62 -16.18 25.87
N GLY A 503 21.99 -14.90 25.89
CA GLY A 503 22.74 -14.27 26.97
C GLY A 503 21.89 -13.92 28.20
N GLY A 504 20.58 -14.12 28.14
CA GLY A 504 19.63 -13.56 29.11
C GLY A 504 19.44 -12.05 28.94
N ASN A 505 18.41 -11.49 29.58
CA ASN A 505 17.99 -10.08 29.46
C ASN A 505 17.75 -9.59 28.02
N GLY A 506 17.50 -10.51 27.08
CA GLY A 506 17.26 -10.21 25.67
C GLY A 506 18.51 -10.14 24.79
N SER A 507 19.73 -10.26 25.33
CA SER A 507 20.92 -10.26 24.46
C SER A 507 21.10 -11.61 23.77
N SER A 508 21.32 -11.58 22.46
CA SER A 508 21.65 -12.76 21.66
C SER A 508 22.59 -12.41 20.52
N GLU A 509 23.45 -13.35 20.16
CA GLU A 509 24.40 -13.22 19.05
C GLU A 509 24.37 -14.50 18.22
N GLU A 510 24.72 -14.38 16.94
CA GLU A 510 24.81 -15.52 16.01
C GLU A 510 26.10 -15.45 15.20
N ILE A 511 26.66 -16.62 14.91
CA ILE A 511 27.81 -16.76 14.02
C ILE A 511 27.58 -17.85 12.99
N TYR A 512 28.16 -17.64 11.81
CA TYR A 512 27.98 -18.50 10.65
C TYR A 512 29.35 -19.03 10.21
N ILE A 513 29.60 -20.33 10.41
CA ILE A 513 30.81 -20.98 9.88
C ILE A 513 30.40 -21.80 8.67
N ARG A 514 30.87 -21.41 7.48
CA ARG A 514 30.47 -22.05 6.21
C ARG A 514 31.65 -22.69 5.50
N PHE A 515 31.55 -23.98 5.21
CA PHE A 515 32.52 -24.68 4.36
C PHE A 515 32.09 -24.60 2.90
N LYS A 516 32.91 -24.00 2.04
CA LYS A 516 32.57 -23.82 0.61
C LYS A 516 33.76 -24.07 -0.30
N GLU A 517 33.43 -24.43 -1.54
CA GLU A 517 34.38 -24.42 -2.64
C GLU A 517 34.48 -22.99 -3.21
N GLY A 518 35.66 -22.62 -3.67
CA GLY A 518 35.89 -21.32 -4.30
C GLY A 518 37.36 -20.93 -4.28
N GLU A 519 37.78 -20.16 -5.28
CA GLU A 519 39.08 -19.50 -5.25
C GLU A 519 39.08 -18.43 -4.14
N GLY A 520 40.21 -18.32 -3.42
CA GLY A 520 40.39 -17.31 -2.37
C GLY A 520 39.80 -17.68 -1.00
N VAL A 521 38.93 -18.69 -0.90
CA VAL A 521 38.43 -19.13 0.42
C VAL A 521 39.61 -19.70 1.22
N THR A 522 40.00 -19.04 2.32
CA THR A 522 41.15 -19.44 3.14
C THR A 522 40.81 -19.46 4.64
N PRO A 523 41.65 -20.08 5.49
CA PRO A 523 41.50 -19.96 6.94
C PRO A 523 41.84 -18.59 7.55
N ALA A 524 42.45 -17.69 6.78
CA ALA A 524 42.73 -16.31 7.17
C ALA A 524 41.63 -15.40 6.64
N TYR A 525 41.52 -14.18 7.20
CA TYR A 525 40.50 -13.22 6.78
C TYR A 525 40.57 -12.93 5.27
N ASP A 526 39.44 -13.10 4.60
CA ASP A 526 39.19 -12.71 3.22
C ASP A 526 37.92 -11.83 3.16
N GLN A 527 38.11 -10.56 2.80
CA GLN A 527 37.04 -9.57 2.67
C GLN A 527 35.92 -9.93 1.67
N VAL A 528 36.12 -10.91 0.78
CA VAL A 528 35.13 -11.36 -0.21
C VAL A 528 34.25 -12.47 0.36
N HIS A 529 34.79 -13.28 1.26
CA HIS A 529 34.11 -14.48 1.76
C HIS A 529 33.73 -14.38 3.23
N ASP A 530 34.41 -13.54 4.01
CA ASP A 530 34.23 -13.39 5.45
C ASP A 530 33.51 -12.09 5.82
N GLY A 531 32.77 -12.16 6.93
CA GLY A 531 32.11 -11.01 7.55
C GLY A 531 32.73 -10.75 8.90
N MET A 532 33.37 -9.59 9.05
CA MET A 532 33.93 -9.17 10.35
C MET A 532 32.82 -9.06 11.40
N HIS A 533 33.12 -9.37 12.65
CA HIS A 533 32.20 -9.13 13.74
C HIS A 533 32.09 -7.62 13.99
N LYS A 534 30.87 -7.08 13.87
CA LYS A 534 30.60 -5.69 14.24
C LYS A 534 30.10 -5.64 15.68
N VAL A 535 30.92 -5.03 16.54
CA VAL A 535 30.62 -4.90 17.96
C VAL A 535 29.32 -4.13 18.16
N SER A 536 28.48 -4.61 19.09
CA SER A 536 27.27 -3.92 19.50
C SER A 536 27.55 -2.50 20.01
N GLU A 537 26.59 -1.60 19.80
CA GLU A 537 26.63 -0.25 20.36
C GLU A 537 26.53 -0.26 21.91
N HIS A 538 26.10 -1.38 22.51
CA HIS A 538 25.96 -1.57 23.96
C HIS A 538 27.05 -2.48 24.55
N VAL A 539 28.32 -2.20 24.24
CA VAL A 539 29.55 -2.98 24.57
C VAL A 539 29.70 -3.56 26.00
N ASN A 540 28.95 -3.06 26.99
CA ASN A 540 29.03 -3.49 28.40
C ASN A 540 27.80 -4.29 28.88
N PHE A 541 26.79 -4.49 28.03
CA PHE A 541 25.52 -5.13 28.41
C PHE A 541 25.11 -6.27 27.48
N VAL A 542 25.99 -6.68 26.57
CA VAL A 542 25.68 -7.70 25.55
C VAL A 542 26.63 -8.88 25.61
N THR A 543 26.11 -10.01 25.16
CA THR A 543 26.92 -11.19 24.85
C THR A 543 27.56 -11.00 23.48
N GLU A 544 28.84 -11.33 23.35
CA GLU A 544 29.51 -11.40 22.04
C GLU A 544 29.92 -12.84 21.74
N LEU A 545 29.74 -13.24 20.49
CA LEU A 545 30.11 -14.53 19.92
C LEU A 545 30.75 -14.28 18.56
N TYR A 546 31.97 -14.75 18.34
CA TYR A 546 32.67 -14.62 17.06
C TYR A 546 33.76 -15.69 16.94
N THR A 547 34.18 -15.96 15.71
CA THR A 547 35.40 -16.75 15.47
C THR A 547 36.61 -15.83 15.32
N VAL A 548 37.81 -16.36 15.55
CA VAL A 548 39.04 -15.59 15.38
C VAL A 548 39.91 -16.26 14.32
N THR A 549 40.27 -15.52 13.29
CA THR A 549 41.18 -15.99 12.23
C THR A 549 42.62 -16.07 12.73
N SER A 550 43.49 -16.75 11.98
CA SER A 550 44.91 -16.88 12.34
C SER A 550 45.66 -15.53 12.41
N ASP A 551 45.15 -14.51 11.73
CA ASP A 551 45.65 -13.14 11.72
C ASP A 551 44.98 -12.24 12.79
N GLY A 552 44.11 -12.80 13.62
CA GLY A 552 43.53 -12.12 14.78
C GLY A 552 42.33 -11.23 14.44
N VAL A 553 41.61 -11.53 13.35
CA VAL A 553 40.38 -10.84 12.96
C VAL A 553 39.17 -11.58 13.51
N ASP A 554 38.27 -10.84 14.15
CA ASP A 554 37.02 -11.37 14.71
C ASP A 554 35.96 -11.45 13.60
N LEU A 555 35.34 -12.62 13.39
CA LEU A 555 34.37 -12.87 12.32
C LEU A 555 33.00 -13.33 12.85
N ALA A 556 31.95 -12.71 12.35
CA ALA A 556 30.55 -13.15 12.48
C ALA A 556 30.14 -14.13 11.35
N VAL A 557 30.79 -14.03 10.19
CA VAL A 557 30.66 -15.00 9.10
C VAL A 557 32.05 -15.47 8.69
N ASP A 558 32.33 -16.75 8.91
CA ASP A 558 33.62 -17.40 8.69
C ASP A 558 33.52 -18.43 7.57
N ALA A 559 34.05 -18.08 6.39
CA ALA A 559 34.10 -18.96 5.24
C ALA A 559 35.39 -19.77 5.22
N ARG A 560 35.25 -21.10 5.32
CA ARG A 560 36.37 -22.03 5.32
C ARG A 560 36.42 -22.85 4.03
N PRO A 561 37.61 -23.27 3.57
CA PRO A 561 37.74 -24.20 2.45
C PRO A 561 36.95 -25.48 2.74
N MET A 562 36.33 -26.05 1.71
CA MET A 562 35.66 -27.35 1.81
C MET A 562 36.57 -28.39 2.46
N LEU A 563 36.04 -29.14 3.44
CA LEU A 563 36.82 -30.17 4.12
C LEU A 563 37.08 -31.34 3.17
N VAL A 564 38.36 -31.60 2.92
CA VAL A 564 38.82 -32.76 2.15
C VAL A 564 39.78 -33.59 3.03
N GLY A 565 39.24 -34.33 4.00
CA GLY A 565 40.04 -35.17 4.91
C GLY A 565 39.76 -34.92 6.39
N ASP A 566 40.81 -34.58 7.14
CA ASP A 566 40.84 -34.51 8.61
C ASP A 566 39.99 -33.37 9.20
N ASP A 567 39.72 -33.46 10.50
CA ASP A 567 39.00 -32.45 11.29
C ASP A 567 39.71 -31.08 11.27
N VAL A 568 38.92 -30.00 11.31
CA VAL A 568 39.43 -28.62 11.43
C VAL A 568 39.09 -28.04 12.81
N SER A 569 40.01 -27.26 13.36
CA SER A 569 39.77 -26.46 14.57
C SER A 569 39.43 -25.03 14.18
N VAL A 570 38.27 -24.55 14.63
CA VAL A 570 37.85 -23.14 14.47
C VAL A 570 37.86 -22.49 15.85
N PRO A 571 38.74 -21.51 16.12
CA PRO A 571 38.76 -20.79 17.40
C PRO A 571 37.48 -19.98 17.59
N LEU A 572 36.75 -20.27 18.67
CA LEU A 572 35.53 -19.56 19.06
C LEU A 572 35.80 -18.71 20.28
N HIS A 573 35.34 -17.47 20.25
CA HIS A 573 35.38 -16.53 21.36
C HIS A 573 33.96 -16.23 21.82
N PHE A 574 33.77 -16.23 23.13
CA PHE A 574 32.51 -15.92 23.79
C PHE A 574 32.78 -14.98 24.97
N LYS A 575 32.12 -13.83 24.97
CA LYS A 575 32.15 -12.85 26.06
C LYS A 575 30.74 -12.76 26.65
N PRO A 576 30.51 -13.21 27.90
CA PRO A 576 29.20 -13.08 28.54
C PRO A 576 28.95 -11.62 28.97
N ILE A 577 27.67 -11.30 29.21
CA ILE A 577 27.25 -10.07 29.90
C ILE A 577 27.88 -10.04 31.31
N GLU A 578 28.45 -8.90 31.71
CA GLU A 578 29.02 -8.69 33.06
C GLU A 578 27.97 -8.58 34.18
#